data_AF-A0A0H4BBT8-F1
#
_entry.id   AF-A0A0H4BBT8-F1
#
_cell.length_a   1.000
_cell.length_b   1.000
_cell.length_c   1.000
_cell.angle_alpha   90.00
_cell.angle_beta   90.00
_cell.angle_gamma   90.00
#
_symmetry.space_group_name_H-M   'P 1'
#
loop_
_entity.id
_entity.type
_entity.pdbx_description
1 polymer ?
#
loop_
_entity_poly.entity_id
_entity_poly.type
_entity_poly.pdbx_seq_one_letter_code
_entity_poly.pdbx_strand_id
1 'polypeptide(L)' 'MEFSRRQIIKALCNEYNQLFKDAYDPGIDLSFEEYQSAMEAKTLDELIKETSTDNEFYTLDNFMKRYG' A
#
# COMPACT_ATOMS: atom_id res chain seq x y z
N MET A 1 -12.49 10.38 -4.38
CA MET A 1 -13.47 9.25 -4.32
C MET A 1 -13.40 8.59 -2.95
N GLU A 2 -14.39 7.82 -2.51
CA GLU A 2 -14.23 6.95 -1.33
C GLU A 2 -13.81 5.54 -1.77
N PHE A 3 -12.61 5.13 -1.39
CA PHE A 3 -12.09 3.78 -1.64
C PHE A 3 -12.36 2.89 -0.43
N SER A 4 -12.78 1.65 -0.69
CA SER A 4 -12.93 0.67 0.37
C SER A 4 -11.56 0.25 0.91
N ARG A 5 -11.54 -0.16 2.18
CA ARG A 5 -10.37 -0.74 2.84
C ARG A 5 -9.67 -1.81 2.00
N ARG A 6 -10.46 -2.72 1.40
CA ARG A 6 -9.93 -3.80 0.56
C ARG A 6 -9.24 -3.28 -0.71
N GLN A 7 -9.73 -2.19 -1.30
CA GLN A 7 -9.09 -1.58 -2.47
C GLN A 7 -7.74 -0.97 -2.10
N ILE A 8 -7.66 -0.28 -0.96
CA ILE A 8 -6.40 0.34 -0.51
C ILE A 8 -5.36 -0.73 -0.15
N ILE A 9 -5.76 -1.80 0.56
CA ILE A 9 -4.86 -2.94 0.85
C ILE A 9 -4.29 -3.54 -0.44
N LYS A 10 -5.14 -3.79 -1.44
CA LYS A 10 -4.70 -4.32 -2.73
C LYS A 10 -3.69 -3.38 -3.41
N ALA A 11 -3.96 -2.07 -3.39
CA ALA A 11 -3.07 -1.08 -3.98
C ALA A 11 -1.70 -1.01 -3.28
N LEU A 12 -1.67 -1.04 -1.94
CA LEU A 12 -0.44 -1.11 -1.15
C LEU A 12 0.37 -2.38 -1.45
N CYS A 13 -0.29 -3.53 -1.56
CA CYS A 13 0.38 -4.78 -1.92
C CYS A 13 0.95 -4.75 -3.35
N ASN A 14 0.25 -4.10 -4.29
CA ASN A 14 0.74 -3.93 -5.66
C ASN A 14 1.97 -2.99 -5.71
N GLU A 15 1.94 -1.89 -4.97
CA GLU A 15 3.09 -1.01 -4.83
C GLU A 15 4.29 -1.78 -4.23
N TYR A 16 4.06 -2.51 -3.14
CA TYR A 16 5.10 -3.31 -2.48
C TYR A 16 5.76 -4.28 -3.46
N ASN A 17 4.96 -5.06 -4.19
CA ASN A 17 5.48 -5.96 -5.22
C ASN A 17 6.27 -5.24 -6.31
N GLN A 18 5.86 -4.03 -6.70
CA GLN A 18 6.56 -3.27 -7.73
C GLN A 18 7.88 -2.68 -7.23
N LEU A 19 7.92 -2.16 -6.00
CA LEU A 19 9.13 -1.58 -5.40
C LEU A 19 10.18 -2.65 -5.08
N PHE A 20 9.73 -3.80 -4.58
CA PHE A 20 10.61 -4.85 -4.09
C PHE A 20 10.90 -5.96 -5.12
N LYS A 21 10.31 -5.90 -6.31
CA LYS A 21 10.50 -6.90 -7.38
C LYS A 21 11.98 -7.27 -7.60
N ASP A 22 12.85 -6.26 -7.66
CA ASP A 22 14.27 -6.41 -7.96
C ASP A 22 15.16 -6.03 -6.75
N ALA A 23 14.56 -5.69 -5.61
CA ALA A 23 15.24 -5.10 -4.44
C ALA A 23 14.89 -5.77 -3.10
N TYR A 24 14.11 -6.86 -3.12
CA TYR A 24 13.74 -7.61 -1.91
C TYR A 24 14.95 -8.24 -1.20
N ASP A 25 15.10 -7.94 0.08
CA ASP A 25 16.07 -8.57 0.99
C ASP A 25 15.34 -9.28 2.14
N PRO A 26 15.33 -10.63 2.18
CA PRO A 26 14.62 -11.39 3.22
C PRO A 26 15.20 -11.21 4.64
N GLY A 27 16.38 -10.58 4.80
CA GLY A 27 16.95 -10.25 6.10
C GLY A 27 16.47 -8.93 6.68
N ILE A 28 15.80 -8.10 5.88
CA ILE A 28 15.40 -6.72 6.23
C ILE A 28 13.91 -6.51 5.98
N ASP A 29 13.41 -7.02 4.86
CA ASP A 29 12.06 -6.80 4.38
C ASP A 29 11.09 -7.88 4.87
N LEU A 30 9.83 -7.50 5.06
CA LEU A 30 8.74 -8.45 5.30
C LEU A 30 8.51 -9.29 4.04
N SER A 31 8.25 -10.58 4.19
CA SER A 31 7.70 -11.35 3.06
C SER A 31 6.37 -10.75 2.61
N PHE A 32 5.98 -11.03 1.37
CA PHE A 32 4.71 -10.51 0.82
C PHE A 32 3.49 -10.87 1.69
N GLU A 33 3.44 -12.10 2.21
CA GLU A 33 2.34 -12.57 3.08
C GLU A 33 2.32 -11.85 4.44
N GLU A 34 3.50 -11.58 5.01
CA GLU A 34 3.63 -10.81 6.25
C GLU A 34 3.21 -9.35 6.04
N TYR A 35 3.65 -8.72 4.93
CA TYR A 35 3.24 -7.36 4.58
C TYR A 35 1.72 -7.28 4.36
N GLN A 36 1.15 -8.20 3.60
CA GLN A 36 -0.29 -8.25 3.36
C GLN A 36 -1.06 -8.41 4.68
N SER A 37 -0.63 -9.32 5.55
CA SER A 37 -1.24 -9.54 6.87
C SER A 37 -1.17 -8.28 7.74
N ALA A 38 -0.05 -7.54 7.69
CA ALA A 38 0.09 -6.27 8.41
C ALA A 38 -0.88 -5.20 7.88
N MET A 39 -1.11 -5.12 6.57
CA MET A 39 -2.12 -4.23 5.99
C MET A 39 -3.54 -4.65 6.37
N GLU A 40 -3.81 -5.96 6.39
CA GLU A 40 -5.09 -6.54 6.83
C GLU A 40 -5.38 -6.39 8.33
N ALA A 41 -4.40 -5.99 9.14
CA ALA A 41 -4.61 -5.65 10.55
C ALA A 41 -4.93 -4.16 10.79
N LYS A 42 -4.66 -3.28 9.81
CA LYS A 42 -4.82 -1.82 9.94
C LYS A 42 -6.25 -1.33 9.69
N THR A 43 -6.61 -0.23 10.32
CA THR A 43 -7.84 0.52 10.04
C THR A 43 -7.76 1.26 8.69
N LEU A 44 -8.89 1.76 8.19
CA LEU A 44 -8.92 2.52 6.93
C LEU A 44 -8.02 3.77 6.98
N ASP A 45 -8.08 4.52 8.08
CA ASP A 45 -7.29 5.74 8.24
C ASP A 45 -5.79 5.45 8.30
N GLU A 46 -5.40 4.36 8.95
CA GLU A 46 -4.00 3.91 8.97
C GLU A 46 -3.54 3.49 7.58
N LEU A 47 -4.37 2.77 6.83
CA LEU A 47 -4.06 2.37 5.46
C LEU A 47 -3.90 3.57 4.53
N ILE A 48 -4.73 4.60 4.66
CA ILE A 48 -4.57 5.85 3.90
C ILE A 48 -3.23 6.49 4.24
N LYS A 49 -2.79 6.49 5.51
CA LYS A 49 -1.47 7.01 5.88
C LYS A 49 -0.32 6.20 5.28
N GLU A 50 -0.42 4.88 5.21
CA GLU A 50 0.61 4.02 4.59
C GLU A 50 0.87 4.38 3.13
N THR A 51 -0.15 4.85 2.39
CA THR A 51 0.03 5.29 0.98
C THR A 51 0.96 6.50 0.83
N SER A 52 1.33 7.16 1.94
CA SER A 52 2.18 8.35 1.97
C SER A 52 1.67 9.48 1.07
N THR A 53 0.36 9.53 0.85
CA THR A 53 -0.31 10.55 0.04
C THR A 53 -0.64 11.80 0.86
N ASP A 54 -0.76 12.93 0.18
CA ASP A 54 -1.25 14.19 0.72
C ASP A 54 -2.52 14.66 -0.03
N ASN A 55 -2.99 15.87 0.24
CA ASN A 55 -4.19 16.42 -0.41
C ASN A 55 -3.89 17.37 -1.58
N GLU A 56 -2.62 17.60 -1.94
CA GLU A 56 -2.21 18.68 -2.86
C GLU A 56 -1.37 18.19 -4.05
N PHE A 57 -0.34 17.38 -3.82
CA PHE A 57 0.63 16.97 -4.85
C PHE A 57 0.47 15.51 -5.25
N TYR A 58 0.45 14.60 -4.28
CA TYR A 58 0.27 13.17 -4.53
C TYR A 58 -0.90 12.64 -3.73
N THR A 59 -2.09 12.74 -4.32
CA THR A 59 -3.35 12.39 -3.66
C THR A 59 -3.60 10.88 -3.63
N LEU A 60 -4.49 10.47 -2.73
CA LEU A 60 -5.00 9.10 -2.70
C LEU A 60 -5.57 8.66 -4.06
N ASP A 61 -6.23 9.55 -4.80
CA ASP A 61 -6.71 9.25 -6.15
C ASP A 61 -5.54 8.96 -7.12
N ASN A 62 -4.41 9.68 -7.01
CA ASN A 62 -3.20 9.41 -7.80
C ASN A 62 -2.59 8.04 -7.46
N PHE A 63 -2.46 7.73 -6.18
CA PHE A 63 -1.97 6.44 -5.70
C PHE A 63 -2.84 5.29 -6.21
N MET A 64 -4.16 5.41 -6.05
CA MET A 64 -5.11 4.39 -6.49
C MET A 64 -5.15 4.24 -8.01
N LYS A 65 -4.93 5.31 -8.79
CA LYS A 65 -4.79 5.22 -10.24
C LYS A 65 -3.54 4.44 -10.67
N ARG A 66 -2.47 4.52 -9.88
CA ARG A 66 -1.18 3.88 -10.17
C ARG A 66 -1.17 2.42 -9.75
N TYR A 67 -1.74 2.08 -8.60
CA TYR A 67 -1.57 0.76 -7.99
C TYR A 67 -2.89 0.00 -7.71
N GLY A 68 -4.06 0.61 -7.86
CA GLY A 68 -5.38 -0.02 -7.58
C GLY A 68 -5.75 -1.21 -8.46
#